data_AF-A0A1B2M240-F1
#
_entry.id   AF-A0A1B2M240-F1
#
_cell.length_a   1.000
_cell.length_b   1.000
_cell.length_c   1.000
_cell.angle_alpha   90.00
_cell.angle_beta   90.00
_cell.angle_gamma   90.00
#
_symmetry.space_group_name_H-M   'P 1'
#
loop_
_entity.id
_entity.type
_entity.pdbx_description
1 polymer ?
#
loop_
_entity_poly.entity_id
_entity_poly.type
_entity_poly.pdbx_seq_one_letter_code
_entity_poly.pdbx_strand_id
1 'polypeptide(L)'
;MAFDLVQYFAGQIRIQKPELFKKTADLSDPEHMDHLNALLFGKLIQLWQHNPAQLYAEIHAQDLLFIQDIVRHLTTSAHNQSPLAAADFEAICSEILLLHFAELTQMDQTAHYGQDGMQELLLGQIEHLAGQAPDWVWQCNELTELVGSQAVPEDTISLDETMKEFNQMVQQHHDDHSPAIQDSAPLQPTWAKVLEPIVALVVLWVLADALCKYVF
;
A
#
# COMPACT_ATOMS: atom_id res chain seq x y z
N MET A 1 -11.69 -19.95 5.16
CA MET A 1 -10.92 -18.79 5.63
C MET A 1 -9.52 -18.99 5.07
N ALA A 2 -9.05 -18.08 4.23
CA ALA A 2 -7.67 -18.12 3.72
C ALA A 2 -6.70 -17.90 4.89
N PHE A 3 -5.54 -18.55 4.84
CA PHE A 3 -4.51 -18.42 5.87
C PHE A 3 -3.78 -17.10 5.70
N ASP A 4 -3.74 -16.29 6.75
CA ASP A 4 -3.12 -14.97 6.76
C ASP A 4 -1.71 -15.04 7.37
N LEU A 5 -0.70 -15.01 6.50
CA LEU A 5 0.71 -15.06 6.88
C LEU A 5 1.16 -13.78 7.59
N VAL A 6 0.61 -12.63 7.22
CA VAL A 6 1.00 -11.34 7.78
C VAL A 6 0.68 -11.33 9.27
N GLN A 7 -0.55 -11.73 9.62
CA GLN A 7 -0.99 -11.84 10.99
C GLN A 7 -0.29 -12.98 11.74
N TYR A 8 -0.02 -14.09 11.06
CA TYR A 8 0.77 -15.18 11.63
C TYR A 8 2.17 -14.71 12.05
N PHE A 9 2.91 -14.03 11.18
CA PHE A 9 4.23 -13.51 11.50
C PHE A 9 4.19 -12.45 12.58
N ALA A 10 3.23 -11.53 12.57
CA ALA A 10 3.05 -10.57 13.66
C ALA A 10 2.88 -11.29 15.01
N GLY A 11 2.11 -12.38 15.03
CA GLY A 11 1.96 -13.26 16.19
C GLY A 11 3.28 -13.92 16.61
N GLN A 12 4.05 -14.46 15.66
CA GLN A 12 5.34 -15.09 15.94
C GLN A 12 6.37 -14.10 16.47
N ILE A 13 6.46 -12.89 15.92
CA ILE A 13 7.36 -11.83 16.40
C ILE A 13 7.01 -11.48 17.85
N ARG A 14 5.72 -11.34 18.18
CA ARG A 14 5.26 -11.06 19.56
C ARG A 14 5.66 -12.15 20.56
N ILE A 15 5.63 -13.41 20.14
CA ILE A 15 5.95 -14.56 21.00
C ILE A 15 7.47 -14.71 21.15
N GLN A 16 8.22 -14.68 20.06
CA GLN A 16 9.63 -15.06 20.02
C GLN A 16 10.57 -13.88 20.30
N LYS A 17 10.14 -12.65 20.00
CA LYS A 17 10.94 -11.43 20.04
C LYS A 17 10.23 -10.24 20.71
N PRO A 18 9.70 -10.40 21.94
CA PRO A 18 8.97 -9.33 22.64
C PRO A 18 9.83 -8.09 22.95
N GLU A 19 11.15 -8.21 22.94
CA GLU A 19 12.09 -7.10 23.13
C GLU A 19 12.09 -6.09 21.98
N LEU A 20 11.74 -6.50 20.75
CA LEU A 20 11.67 -5.59 19.61
C LEU A 20 10.58 -4.54 19.82
N PHE A 21 9.42 -4.97 20.35
CA PHE A 21 8.32 -4.07 20.71
C PHE A 21 8.70 -3.07 21.80
N LYS A 22 9.65 -3.41 22.69
CA LYS A 22 10.14 -2.47 23.70
C LYS A 22 11.00 -1.38 23.09
N LYS A 23 11.80 -1.71 22.07
CA LYS A 23 12.63 -0.72 21.34
C LYS A 23 11.77 0.25 20.53
N THR A 24 10.60 -0.19 20.08
CA THR A 24 9.64 0.64 19.33
C THR A 24 8.55 1.25 20.20
N ALA A 25 8.52 0.98 21.51
CA ALA A 25 7.44 1.43 22.40
C ALA A 25 7.36 2.95 22.57
N ASP A 26 8.48 3.65 22.38
CA ASP A 26 8.56 5.11 22.48
C ASP A 26 8.16 5.82 21.16
N LEU A 27 7.85 5.05 20.11
CA LEU A 27 7.37 5.61 18.85
C LEU A 27 5.92 6.10 18.98
N SER A 28 5.59 7.16 18.26
CA SER A 28 4.24 7.74 18.23
C SER A 28 3.20 6.83 17.57
N ASP A 29 3.66 5.88 16.75
CA ASP A 29 2.84 4.96 15.99
C ASP A 29 2.83 3.58 16.68
N PRO A 30 1.72 3.16 17.31
CA PRO A 30 1.63 1.87 17.98
C PRO A 30 1.66 0.68 17.00
N GLU A 31 1.36 0.90 15.72
CA GLU A 31 1.33 -0.11 14.67
C GLU A 31 2.66 -0.20 13.91
N HIS A 32 3.69 0.53 14.34
CA HIS A 32 4.98 0.59 13.64
C HIS A 32 5.60 -0.79 13.41
N MET A 33 5.50 -1.70 14.38
CA MET A 33 6.00 -3.07 14.22
C MET A 33 5.22 -3.87 13.17
N ASP A 34 3.92 -3.63 13.07
CA ASP A 34 3.08 -4.27 12.07
C ASP A 34 3.39 -3.69 10.68
N HIS A 35 3.70 -2.39 10.56
CA HIS A 35 4.23 -1.75 9.35
C HIS A 35 5.58 -2.33 8.91
N LEU A 36 6.52 -2.57 9.84
CA LEU A 36 7.81 -3.21 9.53
C LEU A 36 7.62 -4.67 9.09
N ASN A 37 6.74 -5.40 9.75
CA ASN A 37 6.38 -6.77 9.35
C ASN A 37 5.84 -6.80 7.92
N ALA A 38 4.88 -5.92 7.62
CA ALA A 38 4.30 -5.74 6.28
C ALA A 38 5.34 -5.34 5.23
N LEU A 39 6.27 -4.43 5.58
CA LEU A 39 7.38 -4.02 4.72
C LEU A 39 8.25 -5.20 4.33
N LEU A 40 8.69 -5.98 5.32
CA LEU A 40 9.59 -7.10 5.07
C LEU A 40 8.89 -8.20 4.31
N PHE A 41 7.64 -8.49 4.64
CA PHE A 41 6.88 -9.50 3.93
C PHE A 41 6.58 -9.10 2.48
N GLY A 42 6.22 -7.84 2.24
CA GLY A 42 6.10 -7.29 0.88
C GLY A 42 7.40 -7.39 0.09
N LYS A 43 8.55 -7.19 0.76
CA LYS A 43 9.85 -7.36 0.12
C LYS A 43 10.10 -8.81 -0.30
N LEU A 44 9.68 -9.79 0.51
CA LEU A 44 9.79 -11.21 0.16
C LEU A 44 8.93 -11.54 -1.06
N ILE A 45 7.70 -11.03 -1.12
CA ILE A 45 6.81 -11.21 -2.30
C ILE A 45 7.48 -10.64 -3.55
N GLN A 46 8.00 -9.41 -3.47
CA GLN A 46 8.67 -8.77 -4.61
C GLN A 46 9.88 -9.60 -5.07
N LEU A 47 10.74 -10.05 -4.15
CA LEU A 47 11.90 -10.88 -4.48
C LEU A 47 11.47 -12.23 -5.09
N TRP A 48 10.39 -12.81 -4.59
CA TRP A 48 9.85 -14.08 -5.10
C TRP A 48 9.35 -13.94 -6.54
N GLN A 49 8.67 -12.85 -6.87
CA GLN A 49 8.20 -12.57 -8.23
C GLN A 49 9.37 -12.44 -9.24
N HIS A 50 10.53 -11.98 -8.79
CA HIS A 50 11.70 -11.79 -9.66
C HIS A 50 12.57 -13.05 -9.79
N ASN A 51 12.88 -13.72 -8.69
CA ASN A 51 13.74 -14.90 -8.69
C ASN A 51 13.34 -15.92 -7.60
N PRO A 52 12.28 -16.72 -7.83
CA PRO A 52 11.72 -17.60 -6.81
C PRO A 52 12.68 -18.71 -6.39
N ALA A 53 13.47 -19.25 -7.34
CA ALA A 53 14.42 -20.31 -7.06
C ALA A 53 15.57 -19.83 -6.14
N GLN A 54 16.07 -18.61 -6.36
CA GLN A 54 17.08 -18.01 -5.49
C GLN A 54 16.50 -17.78 -4.10
N LEU A 55 15.37 -17.07 -4.01
CA LEU A 55 14.77 -16.74 -2.71
C LEU A 55 14.42 -18.00 -1.91
N TYR A 56 13.89 -19.04 -2.57
CA TYR A 56 13.63 -20.33 -1.93
C TYR A 56 14.90 -20.92 -1.31
N ALA A 57 16.00 -20.96 -2.06
CA ALA A 57 17.28 -21.44 -1.55
C ALA A 57 17.79 -20.60 -0.36
N GLU A 58 17.70 -19.28 -0.45
CA GLU A 58 18.16 -18.37 0.62
C GLU A 58 17.32 -18.48 1.90
N ILE A 59 16.00 -18.69 1.78
CA ILE A 59 15.11 -18.93 2.92
C ILE A 59 15.56 -20.18 3.70
N HIS A 60 15.87 -21.27 3.00
CA HIS A 60 16.34 -22.50 3.62
C HIS A 60 17.76 -22.41 4.17
N ALA A 61 18.63 -21.66 3.50
CA ALA A 61 20.00 -21.43 3.95
C ALA A 61 20.08 -20.51 5.17
N GLN A 62 19.08 -19.64 5.35
CA GLN A 62 19.07 -18.57 6.35
C GLN A 62 20.33 -17.69 6.27
N ASP A 63 20.74 -17.34 5.03
CA ASP A 63 21.96 -16.56 4.82
C ASP A 63 21.84 -15.14 5.39
N LEU A 64 22.68 -14.85 6.38
CA LEU A 64 22.74 -13.55 7.03
C LEU A 64 23.22 -12.44 6.10
N LEU A 65 24.05 -12.75 5.10
CA LEU A 65 24.51 -11.75 4.12
C LEU A 65 23.36 -11.34 3.22
N PHE A 66 22.57 -12.32 2.75
CA PHE A 66 21.37 -12.04 1.96
C PHE A 66 20.36 -11.20 2.73
N ILE A 67 20.09 -11.54 3.99
CA ILE A 67 19.23 -10.75 4.87
C ILE A 67 19.77 -9.32 5.02
N GLN A 68 21.06 -9.16 5.31
CA GLN A 68 21.68 -7.84 5.46
C GLN A 68 21.57 -7.00 4.17
N ASP A 69 21.74 -7.61 3.00
CA ASP A 69 21.60 -6.90 1.73
C ASP A 69 20.15 -6.46 1.47
N ILE A 70 19.16 -7.29 1.78
CA ILE A 70 17.74 -6.89 1.72
C ILE A 70 17.50 -5.69 2.62
N VAL A 71 17.93 -5.79 3.88
CA VAL A 71 17.72 -4.76 4.88
C VAL A 71 18.41 -3.46 4.47
N ARG A 72 19.65 -3.52 4.00
CA ARG A 72 20.39 -2.34 3.52
C ARG A 72 19.72 -1.68 2.32
N HIS A 73 19.13 -2.45 1.42
CA HIS A 73 18.33 -1.91 0.32
C HIS A 73 17.10 -1.16 0.84
N LEU A 74 16.41 -1.69 1.85
CA LEU A 74 15.28 -1.01 2.48
C LEU A 74 15.71 0.25 3.25
N THR A 75 16.81 0.19 3.99
CA THR A 75 17.36 1.34 4.73
C THR A 75 17.73 2.50 3.80
N THR A 76 18.30 2.20 2.64
CA THR A 76 18.78 3.21 1.68
C THR A 76 17.73 3.61 0.63
N SER A 77 16.53 3.04 0.68
CA SER A 77 15.43 3.38 -0.23
C SER A 77 15.00 4.83 -0.05
N ALA A 78 14.80 5.55 -1.15
CA ALA A 78 14.31 6.92 -1.15
C ALA A 78 12.86 7.04 -0.60
N HIS A 79 12.12 5.93 -0.59
CA HIS A 79 10.76 5.85 -0.09
C HIS A 79 10.67 5.48 1.40
N ASN A 80 11.80 5.16 2.04
CA ASN A 80 11.79 4.77 3.45
C ASN A 80 11.45 5.99 4.33
N GLN A 81 10.32 5.91 5.03
CA GLN A 81 9.84 6.95 5.95
C GLN A 81 9.81 6.45 7.40
N SER A 82 10.54 5.38 7.73
CA SER A 82 10.63 4.89 9.10
C SER A 82 11.23 5.96 10.02
N PRO A 83 10.64 6.21 11.22
CA PRO A 83 11.17 7.14 12.20
C PRO A 83 12.41 6.60 12.93
N LEU A 84 12.78 5.34 12.71
CA LEU A 84 13.93 4.70 13.37
C LEU A 84 15.26 5.21 12.81
N ALA A 85 16.28 5.28 13.67
CA ALA A 85 17.65 5.48 13.21
C ALA A 85 18.08 4.31 12.32
N ALA A 86 18.89 4.57 11.30
CA ALA A 86 19.30 3.55 10.32
C ALA A 86 19.86 2.27 10.98
N ALA A 87 20.71 2.41 12.00
CA ALA A 87 21.28 1.25 12.70
C ALA A 87 20.21 0.42 13.44
N ASP A 88 19.22 1.07 14.05
CA ASP A 88 18.13 0.39 14.76
C ASP A 88 17.16 -0.26 13.77
N PHE A 89 16.84 0.44 12.68
CA PHE A 89 16.05 -0.11 11.58
C PHE A 89 16.71 -1.37 11.00
N GLU A 90 18.01 -1.32 10.73
CA GLU A 90 18.75 -2.46 10.20
C GLU A 90 18.76 -3.65 11.17
N ALA A 91 19.02 -3.39 12.45
CA ALA A 91 19.03 -4.43 13.47
C ALA A 91 17.64 -5.09 13.61
N ILE A 92 16.58 -4.28 13.75
CA ILE A 92 15.21 -4.77 13.92
C ILE A 92 14.76 -5.54 12.68
N CYS A 93 14.98 -4.99 11.49
CA CYS A 93 14.54 -5.64 10.25
C CYS A 93 15.27 -6.96 9.99
N SER A 94 16.56 -7.05 10.34
CA SER A 94 17.32 -8.29 10.21
C SER A 94 16.77 -9.37 11.14
N GLU A 95 16.42 -9.02 12.37
CA GLU A 95 15.82 -9.97 13.33
C GLU A 95 14.45 -10.46 12.87
N ILE A 96 13.60 -9.58 12.32
CA ILE A 96 12.28 -9.96 11.80
C ILE A 96 12.42 -10.84 10.55
N LEU A 97 13.31 -10.49 9.60
CA LEU A 97 13.53 -11.31 8.39
C LEU A 97 14.04 -12.70 8.72
N LEU A 98 14.98 -12.80 9.67
CA LEU A 98 15.47 -14.10 10.12
C LEU A 98 14.33 -14.96 10.68
N LEU A 99 13.41 -14.34 11.44
CA LEU A 99 12.23 -15.03 11.93
C LEU A 99 11.31 -15.47 10.79
N HIS A 100 11.03 -14.60 9.82
CA HIS A 100 10.24 -14.96 8.63
C HIS A 100 10.84 -16.16 7.91
N PHE A 101 12.16 -16.21 7.72
CA PHE A 101 12.82 -17.33 7.06
C PHE A 101 12.71 -18.63 7.85
N ALA A 102 12.88 -18.56 9.17
CA ALA A 102 12.72 -19.72 10.04
C ALA A 102 11.28 -20.27 9.99
N GLU A 103 10.28 -19.39 10.06
CA GLU A 103 8.87 -19.76 10.01
C GLU A 103 8.47 -20.31 8.64
N LEU A 104 8.88 -19.67 7.54
CA LEU A 104 8.66 -20.16 6.18
C LEU A 104 9.29 -21.54 5.97
N THR A 105 10.52 -21.73 6.47
CA THR A 105 11.20 -23.03 6.42
C THR A 105 10.44 -24.10 7.21
N GLN A 106 9.96 -23.78 8.41
CA GLN A 106 9.20 -24.70 9.24
C GLN A 106 7.88 -25.08 8.57
N MET A 107 7.19 -24.10 7.98
CA MET A 107 5.94 -24.33 7.25
C MET A 107 6.16 -25.25 6.05
N ASP A 108 7.19 -24.99 5.24
CA ASP A 108 7.54 -25.84 4.09
C ASP A 108 7.88 -27.27 4.53
N GLN A 109 8.71 -27.44 5.55
CA GLN A 109 9.07 -28.76 6.06
C GLN A 109 7.87 -29.53 6.64
N THR A 110 6.94 -28.84 7.28
CA THR A 110 5.76 -29.48 7.88
C THR A 110 4.78 -29.93 6.82
N ALA A 111 4.50 -29.07 5.83
CA ALA A 111 3.48 -29.31 4.83
C ALA A 111 4.01 -29.92 3.53
N HIS A 112 5.33 -29.99 3.36
CA HIS A 112 6.03 -30.43 2.16
C HIS A 112 5.56 -29.66 0.92
N TYR A 113 5.53 -28.32 1.00
CA TYR A 113 5.04 -27.46 -0.08
C TYR A 113 5.96 -27.51 -1.31
N GLY A 114 7.26 -27.52 -1.09
CA GLY A 114 8.25 -27.27 -2.13
C GLY A 114 8.13 -25.85 -2.69
N GLN A 115 8.94 -25.54 -3.71
CA GLN A 115 8.97 -24.20 -4.29
C GLN A 115 7.60 -23.75 -4.84
N ASP A 116 6.86 -24.62 -5.52
CA ASP A 116 5.58 -24.27 -6.12
C ASP A 116 4.50 -23.99 -5.07
N GLY A 117 4.43 -24.81 -4.00
CA GLY A 117 3.48 -24.57 -2.91
C GLY A 117 3.82 -23.31 -2.11
N MET A 118 5.12 -23.02 -1.91
CA MET A 118 5.56 -21.76 -1.30
C MET A 118 5.22 -20.55 -2.16
N GLN A 119 5.26 -20.69 -3.49
CA GLN A 119 4.85 -19.64 -4.40
C GLN A 119 3.35 -19.33 -4.26
N GLU A 120 2.50 -20.35 -4.26
CA GLU A 120 1.05 -20.17 -4.05
C GLU A 120 0.76 -19.53 -2.69
N LEU A 121 1.46 -20.00 -1.65
CA LEU A 121 1.33 -19.49 -0.29
C LEU A 121 1.68 -17.99 -0.22
N LEU A 122 2.83 -17.58 -0.76
CA LEU A 122 3.32 -16.20 -0.67
C LEU A 122 2.53 -15.24 -1.56
N LEU A 123 2.29 -15.62 -2.82
CA LEU A 123 1.55 -14.75 -3.76
C LEU A 123 0.07 -14.63 -3.38
N GLY A 124 -0.51 -15.63 -2.73
CA GLY A 124 -1.86 -15.57 -2.18
C GLY A 124 -2.05 -14.54 -1.05
N GLN A 125 -0.97 -13.95 -0.53
CA GLN A 125 -1.05 -12.98 0.57
C GLN A 125 -1.15 -11.52 0.12
N ILE A 126 -1.05 -11.23 -1.18
CA ILE A 126 -1.15 -9.85 -1.69
C ILE A 126 -2.47 -9.22 -1.25
N GLU A 127 -3.58 -9.97 -1.31
CA GLU A 127 -4.90 -9.53 -0.85
C GLU A 127 -4.94 -9.23 0.66
N HIS A 128 -4.16 -9.96 1.46
CA HIS A 128 -4.08 -9.78 2.90
C HIS A 128 -3.24 -8.57 3.31
N LEU A 129 -2.33 -8.11 2.44
CA LEU A 129 -1.50 -6.93 2.67
C LEU A 129 -2.24 -5.62 2.39
N ALA A 130 -3.29 -5.65 1.56
CA ALA A 130 -4.08 -4.47 1.25
C ALA A 130 -4.66 -3.84 2.53
N GLY A 131 -4.36 -2.56 2.76
CA GLY A 131 -4.84 -1.80 3.90
C GLY A 131 -4.08 -2.01 5.22
N GLN A 132 -3.07 -2.87 5.27
CA GLN A 132 -2.31 -3.18 6.50
C GLN A 132 -1.21 -2.18 6.83
N ALA A 133 -0.79 -1.36 5.86
CA ALA A 133 0.33 -0.45 6.04
C ALA A 133 0.21 0.81 5.16
N PRO A 134 0.87 1.91 5.54
CA PRO A 134 0.89 3.15 4.77
C PRO A 134 1.66 2.99 3.45
N ASP A 135 1.37 3.87 2.49
CA ASP A 135 1.88 3.79 1.12
C ASP A 135 3.40 3.71 0.99
N TRP A 136 4.15 4.35 1.89
CA TRP A 136 5.61 4.32 1.84
C TRP A 136 6.16 2.89 1.94
N VAL A 137 5.45 2.00 2.66
CA VAL A 137 5.80 0.58 2.80
C VAL A 137 5.74 -0.13 1.44
N TRP A 138 4.67 0.13 0.68
CA TRP A 138 4.46 -0.49 -0.63
C TRP A 138 5.39 0.11 -1.69
N GLN A 139 5.65 1.41 -1.61
CA GLN A 139 6.59 2.10 -2.49
C GLN A 139 8.03 1.58 -2.31
N CYS A 140 8.47 1.29 -1.09
CA CYS A 140 9.78 0.68 -0.83
C CYS A 140 9.97 -0.68 -1.50
N ASN A 141 8.86 -1.40 -1.76
CA ASN A 141 8.86 -2.74 -2.34
C ASN A 141 8.38 -2.76 -3.79
N GLU A 142 8.15 -1.61 -4.42
CA GLU A 142 7.61 -1.51 -5.79
C GLU A 142 6.24 -2.22 -5.97
N LEU A 143 5.52 -2.46 -4.88
CA LEU A 143 4.19 -3.08 -4.87
C LEU A 143 3.11 -2.03 -5.16
N THR A 144 3.13 -1.51 -6.39
CA THR A 144 2.27 -0.41 -6.83
C THR A 144 0.77 -0.72 -6.74
N GLU A 145 0.40 -2.00 -6.79
CA GLU A 145 -0.98 -2.48 -6.64
C GLU A 145 -1.57 -2.28 -5.24
N LEU A 146 -0.71 -2.14 -4.21
CA LEU A 146 -1.13 -1.94 -2.82
C LEU A 146 -1.13 -0.46 -2.41
N VAL A 147 -0.59 0.43 -3.24
CA VAL A 147 -0.55 1.88 -2.97
C VAL A 147 -1.98 2.44 -3.03
N GLY A 148 -2.38 3.18 -1.99
CA GLY A 148 -3.74 3.71 -1.84
C GLY A 148 -4.75 2.69 -1.30
N SER A 149 -4.29 1.51 -0.85
CA SER A 149 -5.17 0.50 -0.23
C SER A 149 -5.55 0.81 1.22
N GLN A 150 -4.85 1.74 1.87
CA GLN A 150 -5.17 2.15 3.24
C GLN A 150 -6.57 2.77 3.26
N ALA A 151 -7.42 2.27 4.18
CA ALA A 151 -8.72 2.86 4.40
C ALA A 151 -8.52 4.32 4.79
N VAL A 152 -9.01 5.23 3.94
CA VAL A 152 -9.10 6.64 4.30
C VAL A 152 -10.03 6.67 5.52
N PRO A 153 -9.58 7.17 6.69
CA PRO A 153 -10.49 7.34 7.80
C PRO A 153 -11.64 8.20 7.27
N GLU A 154 -12.84 7.64 7.24
CA GLU A 154 -14.02 8.43 6.94
C GLU A 154 -14.02 9.53 8.00
N ASP A 155 -13.72 10.76 7.59
CA ASP A 155 -14.08 11.94 8.36
C ASP A 155 -15.58 11.76 8.61
N THR A 156 -15.93 11.41 9.83
CA THR A 156 -17.32 11.31 10.25
C THR A 156 -17.85 12.73 10.16
N ILE A 157 -18.32 13.12 8.98
CA ILE A 157 -19.31 14.17 8.85
C ILE A 157 -20.44 13.66 9.74
N SER A 158 -20.47 14.18 10.97
CA SER A 158 -21.41 13.72 11.96
C SER A 158 -22.80 13.92 11.35
N LEU A 159 -23.60 12.87 11.33
CA LEU A 159 -24.96 12.93 10.80
C LEU A 159 -25.75 14.08 11.47
N ASP A 160 -25.41 14.41 12.73
CA ASP A 160 -25.94 15.57 13.45
C ASP A 160 -25.52 16.90 12.84
N GLU A 161 -24.28 17.01 12.35
CA GLU A 161 -23.76 18.21 11.70
C GLU A 161 -24.40 18.39 10.32
N THR A 162 -24.58 17.29 9.57
CA THR A 162 -25.36 17.28 8.32
C THR A 162 -26.82 17.67 8.55
N MET A 163 -27.46 17.13 9.59
CA MET A 163 -28.85 17.43 9.93
C MET A 163 -29.00 18.85 10.45
N LYS A 164 -27.97 19.42 11.08
CA LYS A 164 -27.93 20.81 11.53
C LYS A 164 -27.78 21.77 10.36
N GLU A 165 -26.87 21.51 9.42
CA GLU A 165 -26.75 22.29 8.18
C GLU A 165 -28.01 22.18 7.32
N PHE A 166 -28.62 20.99 7.25
CA PHE A 166 -29.90 20.78 6.58
C PHE A 166 -31.02 21.58 7.24
N ASN A 167 -31.15 21.52 8.57
CA ASN A 167 -32.13 22.34 9.31
C ASN A 167 -31.90 23.84 9.10
N GLN A 168 -30.65 24.28 9.04
CA GLN A 168 -30.28 25.66 8.84
C GLN A 168 -30.63 26.14 7.42
N MET A 169 -30.42 25.29 6.41
CA MET A 169 -30.82 25.54 5.02
C MET A 169 -32.35 25.54 4.85
N VAL A 170 -33.07 24.66 5.55
CA VAL A 170 -34.55 24.61 5.55
C VAL A 170 -35.18 25.80 6.27
N GLN A 171 -34.58 26.28 7.36
CA GLN A 171 -35.06 27.45 8.09
C GLN A 171 -34.81 28.76 7.32
N GLN A 172 -33.72 28.84 6.55
CA GLN A 172 -33.47 29.95 5.63
C GLN A 172 -34.51 30.07 4.50
N HIS A 173 -35.30 29.03 4.24
CA HIS A 173 -36.39 29.06 3.25
C HIS A 173 -37.72 29.59 3.79
N HIS A 174 -37.87 29.85 5.11
CA HIS A 174 -39.14 30.32 5.69
C HIS A 174 -39.22 31.83 5.93
N ASP A 175 -38.09 32.55 5.91
CA ASP A 175 -38.03 34.00 6.06
C ASP A 175 -37.39 34.66 4.83
N ASP A 176 -38.03 34.58 3.67
CA ASP A 176 -38.13 35.75 2.80
C ASP A 176 -39.18 35.56 1.70
N HIS A 177 -39.92 36.63 1.43
CA HIS A 177 -40.85 36.73 0.33
C HIS A 177 -40.15 36.45 -1.01
N SER A 178 -40.65 35.45 -1.75
CA SER A 178 -40.44 35.32 -3.20
C SER A 178 -40.80 36.63 -3.93
N PRO A 179 -40.10 37.05 -5.01
CA PRO A 179 -39.88 36.18 -6.18
C PRO A 179 -38.56 36.37 -6.94
N ALA A 180 -37.95 35.26 -7.35
CA ALA A 180 -37.47 35.03 -8.72
C ALA A 180 -36.79 33.66 -8.76
N ILE A 181 -37.38 32.74 -9.51
CA ILE A 181 -36.76 31.48 -9.90
C ILE A 181 -35.55 31.83 -10.76
N GLN A 182 -34.35 31.48 -10.30
CA GLN A 182 -33.21 31.27 -11.17
C GLN A 182 -32.75 29.82 -10.97
N ASP A 183 -33.10 28.99 -11.95
CA ASP A 183 -32.53 27.65 -12.13
C ASP A 183 -31.01 27.76 -12.16
N SER A 184 -30.33 27.45 -11.06
CA SER A 184 -28.90 27.15 -11.10
C SER A 184 -28.75 25.71 -11.58
N ALA A 185 -28.74 25.58 -12.91
CA ALA A 185 -28.27 24.40 -13.63
C ALA A 185 -26.97 23.87 -13.00
N PRO A 186 -26.72 22.54 -13.02
CA PRO A 186 -25.51 21.96 -12.46
C PRO A 186 -24.29 22.71 -13.02
N LEU A 187 -23.37 23.13 -12.14
CA LEU A 187 -22.09 23.70 -12.53
C LEU A 187 -21.32 22.66 -13.34
N GLN A 188 -21.57 22.63 -14.65
CA GLN A 188 -20.66 22.04 -15.59
C GLN A 188 -19.38 22.86 -15.52
N PRO A 189 -18.23 22.25 -15.24
CA PRO A 189 -16.98 22.97 -15.22
C PRO A 189 -16.75 23.66 -16.57
N THR A 190 -16.69 25.00 -16.56
CA THR A 190 -16.56 25.83 -17.78
C THR A 190 -15.32 25.48 -18.60
N TRP A 191 -14.32 24.83 -17.98
CA TRP A 191 -13.13 24.30 -18.67
C TRP A 191 -13.47 23.26 -19.75
N ALA A 192 -14.54 22.48 -19.57
CA ALA A 192 -14.96 21.46 -20.55
C ALA A 192 -15.39 22.08 -21.89
N LYS A 193 -16.06 23.24 -21.87
CA LYS A 193 -16.49 23.96 -23.09
C LYS A 193 -15.33 24.62 -23.83
N VAL A 194 -14.23 24.93 -23.14
CA VAL A 194 -13.02 25.52 -23.74
C VAL A 194 -12.11 24.44 -24.32
N LEU A 195 -12.09 23.24 -23.72
CA LEU A 195 -11.26 22.12 -24.18
C LEU A 195 -11.87 21.32 -25.34
N GLU A 196 -13.17 21.40 -25.59
CA GLU A 196 -13.80 20.73 -26.74
C GLU A 196 -13.21 21.13 -28.12
N PRO A 197 -13.08 22.42 -28.48
CA PRO A 197 -12.52 22.81 -29.78
C PRO A 197 -11.02 22.51 -29.90
N ILE A 198 -10.29 22.75 -28.81
CA ILE A 198 -9.16 21.97 -28.29
C ILE A 198 -8.84 20.63 -28.98
N VAL A 199 -9.49 19.62 -28.42
CA VAL A 199 -9.32 18.22 -28.76
C VAL A 199 -9.72 17.95 -30.21
N ALA A 200 -10.79 18.59 -30.70
CA ALA A 200 -11.21 18.43 -32.10
C ALA A 200 -10.12 18.88 -33.11
N LEU A 201 -9.42 19.98 -32.83
CA LEU A 201 -8.30 20.43 -33.68
C LEU A 201 -7.10 19.48 -33.61
N VAL A 202 -6.79 18.93 -32.44
CA VAL A 202 -5.70 17.94 -32.29
C VAL A 202 -6.01 16.67 -33.08
N VAL A 203 -7.23 16.15 -33.00
CA VAL A 203 -7.65 14.97 -33.75
C VAL A 203 -7.62 15.23 -35.26
N LEU A 204 -8.10 16.38 -35.73
CA LEU A 204 -8.01 16.75 -37.15
C LEU A 204 -6.57 16.91 -37.62
N TRP A 205 -5.68 17.45 -36.79
CA TRP A 205 -4.27 17.60 -37.13
C TRP A 205 -3.55 16.26 -37.23
N VAL A 206 -3.81 15.34 -36.30
CA VAL A 206 -3.28 13.96 -36.35
C VAL A 206 -3.79 13.22 -37.59
N LEU A 207 -5.07 13.36 -37.92
CA LEU A 207 -5.64 12.77 -39.13
C LEU A 207 -5.03 13.38 -40.40
N ALA A 208 -4.75 14.68 -40.43
CA ALA A 208 -4.10 15.34 -41.55
C ALA A 208 -2.62 14.91 -41.71
N ASP A 209 -1.85 14.80 -40.62
CA ASP A 209 -0.47 14.27 -40.67
C ASP A 209 -0.46 12.82 -41.16
N ALA A 210 -1.39 11.99 -40.66
CA ALA A 210 -1.56 10.63 -41.13
C ALA A 210 -1.91 10.59 -42.63
N LEU A 211 -2.83 11.44 -43.10
CA LEU A 211 -3.19 11.48 -44.51
C LEU A 211 -2.02 11.94 -45.40
N CYS A 212 -1.25 12.94 -44.96
CA CYS A 212 -0.07 13.41 -45.69
C CYS A 212 1.08 12.40 -45.69
N LYS A 213 1.25 11.57 -44.65
CA LYS A 213 2.28 10.52 -44.60
C LYS A 213 1.90 9.25 -45.37
N TYR A 214 0.61 8.94 -45.52
CA TYR A 214 0.16 7.68 -46.12
C TYR A 214 -0.40 7.83 -47.54
N VAL A 215 -0.70 9.04 -48.01
CA VAL A 215 -1.28 9.29 -49.34
C VAL A 215 -0.31 10.00 -50.31
N PHE A 216 0.84 10.49 -49.84
CA PHE A 216 1.93 11.03 -50.69
C PHE A 216 3.26 10.30 -50.46
#